data_AF-A0A3D2N4N2-F1
#
_entry.id   AF-A0A3D2N4N2-F1
#
_cell.length_a   1.000
_cell.length_b   1.000
_cell.length_c   1.000
_cell.angle_alpha   90.00
_cell.angle_beta   90.00
_cell.angle_gamma   90.00
#
_symmetry.space_group_name_H-M   'P 1'
#
loop_
_entity.id
_entity.type
_entity.pdbx_description
1 polymer ?
#
loop_
_entity_poly.entity_id
_entity_poly.type
_entity_poly.pdbx_seq_one_letter_code
_entity_poly.pdbx_strand_id
1 'polypeptide(L)'
;MGDKLLTEVLADLPDAEVYMGYFTDEGEEMPFIQVRGKYGLIGQYPDRTQANDSAEWTKFRPFDVQDAPEVGLDELNKAAKYAFNMAAEFIADNETMGIPLNECFESGAFGVLNTADGLPIAFGGSHENEFERIVNRELAQYFDGALTVYVGRFGDEDFFVQVRDEKSGLIGQYPAKATEAQASEVKWTEFFDFEPEPANFDLKALNSIAKTAYNSAAEYIAETECENGTDMITTVTGGGFPQAYSAEGLTVSRRASAEKGDININEELKWNYEGVIVHVDIDTAGELTVSAENPDGGVVGYYPVRSQSSQSVQESAPLAALKKKISNLKTLNGEAKTAYNLVAEFLAEKEAEGTP
;
A
#
# COMPACT_ATOMS: atom_id res chain seq x y z
N MET A 1 -4.70 -2.51 -35.63
CA MET A 1 -4.63 -1.59 -34.46
C MET A 1 -3.18 -1.22 -34.18
N GLY A 2 -2.24 -2.18 -34.16
CA GLY A 2 -0.79 -1.93 -34.07
C GLY A 2 -0.21 -1.00 -35.15
N ASP A 3 -0.55 -1.19 -36.43
CA ASP A 3 -0.06 -0.31 -37.51
C ASP A 3 -0.43 1.16 -37.34
N LYS A 4 -1.57 1.45 -36.71
CA LYS A 4 -2.05 2.82 -36.51
C LYS A 4 -1.30 3.52 -35.37
N LEU A 5 -1.06 2.80 -34.27
CA LEU A 5 -0.27 3.26 -33.14
C LEU A 5 1.21 3.47 -33.52
N LEU A 6 1.78 2.55 -34.30
CA LEU A 6 3.16 2.67 -34.77
C LEU A 6 3.32 3.86 -35.73
N THR A 7 2.34 4.10 -36.61
CA THR A 7 2.36 5.25 -37.52
C THR A 7 2.24 6.59 -36.79
N GLU A 8 1.45 6.66 -35.72
CA GLU A 8 1.29 7.87 -34.89
C GLU A 8 2.57 8.18 -34.07
N VAL A 9 3.22 7.16 -33.51
CA VAL A 9 4.50 7.31 -32.78
C VAL A 9 5.67 7.65 -33.71
N LEU A 10 5.67 7.11 -34.93
CA LEU A 10 6.73 7.38 -35.93
C LEU A 10 6.55 8.69 -36.70
N ALA A 11 5.40 9.35 -36.58
CA ALA A 11 5.17 10.66 -37.18
C ALA A 11 6.18 11.72 -36.68
N ASP A 12 6.65 11.58 -35.45
CA ASP A 12 7.65 12.46 -34.83
C ASP A 12 9.11 12.09 -35.20
N LEU A 13 9.32 10.97 -35.91
CA LEU A 13 10.63 10.45 -36.32
C LEU A 13 10.65 10.12 -37.83
N PRO A 14 10.54 11.12 -38.72
CA PRO A 14 10.33 10.91 -40.17
C PRO A 14 11.49 10.21 -40.89
N ASP A 15 12.68 10.18 -40.27
CA ASP A 15 13.89 9.53 -40.79
C ASP A 15 14.28 8.27 -39.99
N ALA A 16 13.37 7.70 -39.17
CA ALA A 16 13.66 6.51 -38.37
C ALA A 16 13.20 5.22 -39.05
N GLU A 17 14.06 4.20 -39.01
CA GLU A 17 13.70 2.82 -39.33
C GLU A 17 13.27 2.10 -38.05
N VAL A 18 12.24 1.25 -38.14
CA VAL A 18 11.80 0.40 -37.02
C VAL A 18 11.93 -1.05 -37.41
N TYR A 19 12.48 -1.85 -36.50
CA TYR A 19 12.52 -3.29 -36.59
C TYR A 19 11.80 -3.88 -35.38
N MET A 20 11.01 -4.93 -35.61
CA MET A 20 10.42 -5.74 -34.57
C MET A 20 10.91 -7.17 -34.78
N GLY A 21 11.49 -7.75 -33.75
CA GLY A 21 12.02 -9.11 -33.78
C GLY A 21 11.60 -9.87 -32.54
N TYR A 22 12.07 -11.11 -32.48
CA TYR A 22 11.95 -11.95 -31.31
C TYR A 22 13.34 -12.39 -30.90
N PHE A 23 13.55 -12.49 -29.59
CA PHE A 23 14.68 -13.18 -29.01
C PHE A 23 14.15 -14.30 -28.13
N THR A 24 14.97 -15.31 -27.89
CA THR A 24 14.61 -16.40 -26.97
C THR A 24 15.21 -16.08 -25.62
N ASP A 25 14.35 -15.99 -24.61
CA ASP A 25 14.73 -15.90 -23.21
C ASP A 25 14.10 -17.08 -22.47
N GLU A 26 14.92 -17.90 -21.81
CA GLU A 26 14.46 -19.12 -21.11
C GLU A 26 13.58 -20.10 -21.94
N GLY A 27 13.71 -20.08 -23.27
CA GLY A 27 12.88 -20.90 -24.16
C GLY A 27 11.52 -20.28 -24.51
N GLU A 28 11.22 -19.09 -23.98
CA GLU A 28 10.10 -18.25 -24.37
C GLU A 28 10.54 -17.24 -25.46
N GLU A 29 9.70 -17.05 -26.47
CA GLU A 29 9.93 -16.03 -27.51
C GLU A 29 9.44 -14.67 -27.01
N MET A 30 10.40 -13.78 -26.73
CA MET A 30 10.14 -12.42 -26.25
C MET A 30 10.26 -11.43 -27.40
N PRO A 31 9.28 -10.53 -27.62
CA PRO A 31 9.37 -9.52 -28.65
C PRO A 31 10.36 -8.42 -28.23
N PHE A 32 11.10 -7.88 -29.19
CA PHE A 32 11.88 -6.66 -29.02
C PHE A 32 11.65 -5.70 -30.18
N ILE A 33 11.85 -4.41 -29.93
CA ILE A 33 11.74 -3.35 -30.93
C ILE A 33 13.08 -2.64 -31.01
N GLN A 34 13.53 -2.32 -32.22
CA GLN A 34 14.67 -1.43 -32.44
C GLN A 34 14.21 -0.24 -33.29
N VAL A 35 14.74 0.95 -32.98
CA VAL A 35 14.54 2.18 -33.73
C VAL A 35 15.89 2.74 -34.12
N ARG A 36 16.15 2.89 -35.42
CA ARG A 36 17.39 3.47 -35.96
C ARG A 36 17.12 4.84 -36.55
N GLY A 37 17.72 5.87 -35.97
CA GLY A 37 17.61 7.24 -36.46
C GLY A 37 18.56 7.57 -37.63
N LYS A 38 18.41 8.77 -38.19
CA LYS A 38 19.20 9.30 -39.34
C LYS A 38 20.73 9.20 -39.19
N TYR A 39 21.23 9.25 -37.96
CA TYR A 39 22.68 9.21 -37.66
C TYR A 39 23.19 7.79 -37.42
N GLY A 40 22.38 6.76 -37.64
CA GLY A 40 22.76 5.35 -37.49
C GLY A 40 22.72 4.84 -36.05
N LEU A 41 22.40 5.68 -35.07
CA LEU A 41 22.19 5.28 -33.68
C LEU A 41 20.94 4.41 -33.57
N ILE A 42 21.07 3.30 -32.84
CA ILE A 42 20.00 2.32 -32.64
C ILE A 42 19.58 2.37 -31.17
N GLY A 43 18.32 2.71 -30.93
CA GLY A 43 17.64 2.41 -29.67
C GLY A 43 16.97 1.03 -29.77
N GLN A 44 16.84 0.35 -28.64
CA GLN A 44 16.16 -0.94 -28.53
C GLN A 44 15.15 -0.86 -27.38
N TYR A 45 14.17 -1.74 -27.32
CA TYR A 45 13.31 -1.97 -26.16
C TYR A 45 13.18 -3.49 -25.97
N PRO A 46 13.25 -4.03 -24.74
CA PRO A 46 13.23 -3.35 -23.44
C PRO A 46 14.49 -2.59 -22.97
N ASP A 47 15.57 -2.53 -23.73
CA ASP A 47 16.79 -1.78 -23.35
C ASP A 47 16.52 -0.26 -23.16
N ARG A 48 16.78 0.28 -21.97
CA ARG A 48 16.53 1.70 -21.66
C ARG A 48 17.74 2.62 -21.89
N THR A 49 18.89 2.11 -22.32
CA THR A 49 20.07 2.97 -22.53
C THR A 49 19.94 3.86 -23.76
N GLN A 50 20.61 5.02 -23.72
CA GLN A 50 20.71 5.93 -24.86
C GLN A 50 21.21 5.17 -26.09
N ALA A 51 20.66 5.50 -27.26
CA ALA A 51 20.98 4.85 -28.52
C ALA A 51 22.49 4.65 -28.69
N ASN A 52 22.91 3.38 -28.79
CA ASN A 52 24.29 2.95 -28.63
C ASN A 52 24.93 2.72 -30.01
N ASP A 53 26.21 3.10 -30.17
CA ASP A 53 27.00 2.90 -31.39
C ASP A 53 27.47 1.45 -31.59
N SER A 54 27.30 0.58 -30.58
CA SER A 54 27.64 -0.85 -30.60
C SER A 54 26.43 -1.79 -30.75
N ALA A 55 25.20 -1.27 -30.84
CA ALA A 55 24.01 -2.10 -31.11
C ALA A 55 24.00 -2.59 -32.57
N GLU A 56 23.70 -3.88 -32.80
CA GLU A 56 23.55 -4.44 -34.14
C GLU A 56 22.09 -4.39 -34.59
N TRP A 57 21.84 -3.79 -35.75
CA TRP A 57 20.49 -3.75 -36.34
C TRP A 57 19.95 -5.16 -36.56
N THR A 58 18.69 -5.40 -36.21
CA THR A 58 17.95 -6.67 -36.26
C THR A 58 18.37 -7.76 -35.26
N LYS A 59 19.29 -7.48 -34.34
CA LYS A 59 19.69 -8.43 -33.30
C LYS A 59 19.46 -7.84 -31.92
N PHE A 60 18.73 -8.58 -31.08
CA PHE A 60 18.59 -8.24 -29.67
C PHE A 60 19.96 -8.38 -29.01
N ARG A 61 20.40 -7.30 -28.37
CA ARG A 61 21.52 -7.32 -27.43
C ARG A 61 20.97 -7.30 -26.01
N PRO A 62 21.27 -8.30 -25.15
CA PRO A 62 21.04 -8.20 -23.71
C PRO A 62 21.95 -7.13 -23.12
N PHE A 63 21.50 -6.47 -22.06
CA PHE A 63 22.24 -5.39 -21.43
C PHE A 63 23.58 -5.88 -20.88
N ASP A 64 24.63 -5.07 -21.00
CA ASP A 64 25.89 -5.35 -20.34
C ASP A 64 25.88 -4.70 -18.96
N VAL A 65 25.88 -5.53 -17.92
CA VAL A 65 25.87 -5.12 -16.51
C VAL A 65 27.01 -4.15 -16.18
N GLN A 66 28.15 -4.25 -16.87
CA GLN A 66 29.30 -3.37 -16.62
C GLN A 66 29.03 -1.91 -17.03
N ASP A 67 28.12 -1.70 -17.97
CA ASP A 67 27.76 -0.38 -18.51
C ASP A 67 26.45 0.17 -17.92
N ALA A 68 25.90 -0.49 -16.88
CA ALA A 68 24.67 -0.05 -16.24
C ALA A 68 24.79 1.37 -15.68
N PRO A 69 23.83 2.27 -15.95
CA PRO A 69 23.77 3.55 -15.25
C PRO A 69 23.46 3.29 -13.78
N GLU A 70 24.00 4.14 -12.90
CA GLU A 70 23.63 4.12 -11.48
C GLU A 70 22.13 4.38 -11.36
N VAL A 71 21.44 3.58 -10.55
CA VAL A 71 20.01 3.73 -10.31
C VAL A 71 19.80 4.69 -9.13
N GLY A 72 19.01 5.74 -9.35
CA GLY A 72 18.72 6.73 -8.32
C GLY A 72 17.85 6.17 -7.19
N LEU A 73 17.95 6.75 -5.98
CA LEU A 73 17.21 6.28 -4.80
C LEU A 73 15.69 6.20 -5.01
N ASP A 74 15.10 7.18 -5.72
CA ASP A 74 13.67 7.18 -6.05
C ASP A 74 13.27 5.99 -6.91
N GLU A 75 14.13 5.56 -7.84
CA GLU A 75 13.90 4.40 -8.68
C GLU A 75 14.11 3.10 -7.88
N LEU A 76 15.10 3.06 -6.98
CA LEU A 76 15.28 1.94 -6.06
C LEU A 76 14.08 1.75 -5.12
N ASN A 77 13.55 2.83 -4.53
CA ASN A 77 12.34 2.76 -3.70
C ASN A 77 11.12 2.30 -4.50
N LYS A 78 11.00 2.69 -5.77
CA LYS A 78 9.94 2.19 -6.68
C LYS A 78 10.12 0.72 -7.00
N ALA A 79 11.33 0.27 -7.30
CA ALA A 79 11.65 -1.13 -7.55
C ALA A 79 11.34 -1.99 -6.31
N ALA A 80 11.72 -1.51 -5.11
CA ALA A 80 11.39 -2.16 -3.84
C ALA A 80 9.87 -2.28 -3.64
N LYS A 81 9.10 -1.23 -3.96
CA LYS A 81 7.64 -1.27 -3.91
C LYS A 81 7.04 -2.28 -4.91
N TYR A 82 7.55 -2.34 -6.14
CA TYR A 82 7.07 -3.32 -7.12
C TYR A 82 7.31 -4.75 -6.66
N ALA A 83 8.54 -5.04 -6.19
CA ALA A 83 8.87 -6.35 -5.63
C ALA A 83 8.09 -6.68 -4.35
N PHE A 84 7.84 -5.68 -3.50
CA PHE A 84 6.97 -5.84 -2.33
C PHE A 84 5.55 -6.26 -2.73
N ASN A 85 4.95 -5.58 -3.72
CA ASN A 85 3.60 -5.94 -4.17
C ASN A 85 3.54 -7.36 -4.73
N MET A 86 4.56 -7.78 -5.50
CA MET A 86 4.65 -9.17 -5.98
C MET A 86 4.78 -10.16 -4.84
N ALA A 87 5.58 -9.85 -3.81
CA ALA A 87 5.69 -10.69 -2.62
C ALA A 87 4.38 -10.74 -1.83
N ALA A 88 3.67 -9.61 -1.70
CA ALA A 88 2.36 -9.55 -1.05
C ALA A 88 1.33 -10.42 -1.76
N GLU A 89 1.25 -10.36 -3.09
CA GLU A 89 0.35 -11.22 -3.88
C GLU A 89 0.71 -12.70 -3.71
N PHE A 90 2.00 -13.04 -3.76
CA PHE A 90 2.47 -14.39 -3.51
C PHE A 90 2.12 -14.89 -2.10
N ILE A 91 2.27 -14.05 -1.08
CA ILE A 91 1.87 -14.38 0.30
C ILE A 91 0.36 -14.59 0.38
N ALA A 92 -0.46 -13.70 -0.20
CA ALA A 92 -1.92 -13.81 -0.17
C ALA A 92 -2.43 -15.10 -0.86
N ASP A 93 -1.81 -15.49 -1.98
CA ASP A 93 -2.09 -16.77 -2.65
C ASP A 93 -1.73 -17.97 -1.76
N ASN A 94 -0.64 -17.90 -1.00
CA ASN A 94 -0.27 -18.93 -0.03
C ASN A 94 -1.23 -18.96 1.18
N GLU A 95 -1.63 -17.81 1.70
CA GLU A 95 -2.56 -17.71 2.83
C GLU A 95 -3.94 -18.26 2.48
N THR A 96 -4.43 -18.02 1.25
CA THR A 96 -5.67 -18.64 0.76
C THR A 96 -5.55 -20.17 0.62
N MET A 97 -4.34 -20.70 0.49
CA MET A 97 -4.04 -22.14 0.56
C MET A 97 -3.79 -22.64 2.01
N GLY A 98 -3.88 -21.76 3.01
CA GLY A 98 -3.69 -22.09 4.42
C GLY A 98 -2.22 -22.07 4.88
N ILE A 99 -1.33 -21.47 4.10
CA ILE A 99 0.10 -21.33 4.41
C ILE A 99 0.33 -19.88 4.90
N PRO A 100 0.52 -19.65 6.22
CA PRO A 100 0.70 -18.30 6.74
C PRO A 100 2.06 -17.70 6.32
N LEU A 101 2.19 -16.37 6.42
CA LEU A 101 3.44 -15.64 6.13
C LEU A 101 4.69 -16.29 6.73
N ASN A 102 4.65 -16.67 8.01
CA ASN A 102 5.79 -17.25 8.69
C ASN A 102 6.25 -18.57 8.06
N GLU A 103 5.31 -19.40 7.59
CA GLU A 103 5.64 -20.64 6.91
C GLU A 103 6.23 -20.38 5.52
N CYS A 104 5.88 -19.28 4.84
CA CYS A 104 6.52 -18.88 3.58
C CYS A 104 8.02 -18.60 3.76
N PHE A 105 8.40 -17.95 4.85
CA PHE A 105 9.82 -17.72 5.19
C PHE A 105 10.53 -19.02 5.62
N GLU A 106 9.90 -19.85 6.45
CA GLU A 106 10.52 -21.07 6.98
C GLU A 106 10.65 -22.19 5.95
N SER A 107 9.72 -22.29 5.00
CA SER A 107 9.73 -23.29 3.93
C SER A 107 10.74 -23.00 2.83
N GLY A 108 11.33 -21.81 2.80
CA GLY A 108 12.21 -21.35 1.73
C GLY A 108 11.46 -20.95 0.46
N ALA A 109 10.18 -20.58 0.56
CA ALA A 109 9.36 -20.17 -0.58
C ALA A 109 9.97 -18.98 -1.35
N PHE A 110 10.66 -18.09 -0.64
CA PHE A 110 11.39 -16.95 -1.23
C PHE A 110 12.78 -17.31 -1.78
N GLY A 111 13.31 -18.51 -1.50
CA GLY A 111 14.63 -18.95 -1.96
C GLY A 111 15.74 -17.93 -1.64
N VAL A 112 16.53 -17.55 -2.64
CA VAL A 112 17.67 -16.63 -2.50
C VAL A 112 17.26 -15.20 -2.17
N LEU A 113 16.01 -14.80 -2.48
CA LEU A 113 15.48 -13.48 -2.10
C LEU A 113 15.50 -13.28 -0.59
N ASN A 114 15.42 -14.35 0.21
CA ASN A 114 15.48 -14.27 1.68
C ASN A 114 16.87 -14.60 2.25
N THR A 115 17.93 -14.54 1.44
CA THR A 115 19.31 -14.74 1.89
C THR A 115 20.10 -13.43 1.87
N ALA A 116 21.25 -13.39 2.56
CA ALA A 116 22.08 -12.19 2.58
C ALA A 116 22.62 -11.78 1.21
N ASP A 117 22.69 -12.73 0.27
CA ASP A 117 23.13 -12.48 -1.10
C ASP A 117 22.04 -11.80 -1.94
N GLY A 118 20.77 -12.04 -1.61
CA GLY A 118 19.63 -11.58 -2.40
C GLY A 118 19.55 -12.24 -3.78
N LEU A 119 18.62 -11.75 -4.60
CA LEU A 119 18.43 -12.14 -5.99
C LEU A 119 19.03 -11.06 -6.91
N PRO A 120 20.15 -11.34 -7.61
CA PRO A 120 20.61 -10.49 -8.68
C PRO A 120 19.59 -10.51 -9.83
N ILE A 121 19.17 -9.34 -10.27
CA ILE A 121 18.22 -9.20 -11.38
C ILE A 121 19.00 -9.15 -12.68
N ALA A 122 18.68 -10.05 -13.61
CA ALA A 122 19.33 -10.11 -14.92
C ALA A 122 18.41 -10.73 -15.98
N PHE A 123 18.42 -10.19 -17.21
CA PHE A 123 17.78 -10.85 -18.36
C PHE A 123 18.45 -12.21 -18.61
N GLY A 124 17.64 -13.25 -18.78
CA GLY A 124 18.12 -14.62 -18.91
C GLY A 124 18.72 -15.24 -17.65
N GLY A 125 18.51 -14.63 -16.48
CA GLY A 125 18.79 -15.25 -15.19
C GLY A 125 17.90 -16.48 -14.98
N SER A 126 18.52 -17.67 -14.85
CA SER A 126 17.79 -18.92 -14.63
C SER A 126 17.56 -19.20 -13.16
N HIS A 127 16.28 -19.28 -12.78
CA HIS A 127 15.84 -19.50 -11.41
C HIS A 127 14.95 -20.75 -11.32
N GLU A 128 15.33 -21.69 -10.45
CA GLU A 128 14.51 -22.89 -10.18
C GLU A 128 13.25 -22.55 -9.38
N ASN A 129 13.33 -21.52 -8.52
CA ASN A 129 12.20 -21.03 -7.74
C ASN A 129 11.28 -20.16 -8.62
N GLU A 130 9.98 -20.45 -8.60
CA GLU A 130 8.99 -19.76 -9.41
C GLU A 130 8.83 -18.29 -9.05
N PHE A 131 8.86 -17.95 -7.75
CA PHE A 131 8.73 -16.57 -7.31
C PHE A 131 9.96 -15.74 -7.68
N GLU A 132 11.17 -16.30 -7.55
CA GLU A 132 12.40 -15.66 -8.05
C GLU A 132 12.33 -15.36 -9.54
N ARG A 133 11.83 -16.30 -10.35
CA ARG A 133 11.64 -16.12 -11.80
C ARG A 133 10.66 -14.99 -12.11
N ILE A 134 9.56 -14.88 -11.35
CA ILE A 134 8.58 -13.79 -11.51
C ILE A 134 9.24 -12.44 -11.20
N VAL A 135 9.90 -12.32 -10.04
CA VAL A 135 10.58 -11.08 -9.64
C VAL A 135 11.65 -10.69 -10.66
N ASN A 136 12.46 -11.66 -11.11
CA ASN A 136 13.49 -11.42 -12.12
C ASN A 136 12.89 -10.94 -13.44
N ARG A 137 11.90 -11.64 -13.99
CA ARG A 137 11.27 -11.30 -15.27
C ARG A 137 10.65 -9.90 -15.26
N GLU A 138 9.99 -9.51 -14.17
CA GLU A 138 9.35 -8.21 -14.09
C GLU A 138 10.36 -7.07 -13.91
N LEU A 139 11.40 -7.26 -13.09
CA LEU A 139 12.38 -6.19 -12.83
C LEU A 139 13.49 -6.10 -13.88
N ALA A 140 13.90 -7.21 -14.51
CA ALA A 140 14.93 -7.20 -15.54
C ALA A 140 14.55 -6.33 -16.74
N GLN A 141 13.26 -6.20 -17.05
CA GLN A 141 12.74 -5.28 -18.06
C GLN A 141 13.10 -3.81 -17.85
N TYR A 142 13.42 -3.43 -16.61
CA TYR A 142 13.69 -2.06 -16.22
C TYR A 142 15.12 -1.84 -15.73
N PHE A 143 15.74 -2.89 -15.17
CA PHE A 143 16.95 -2.79 -14.37
C PHE A 143 17.93 -3.96 -14.57
N ASP A 144 17.96 -4.54 -15.78
CA ASP A 144 18.85 -5.66 -16.12
C ASP A 144 20.26 -5.48 -15.55
N GLY A 145 20.72 -6.40 -14.71
CA GLY A 145 22.05 -6.43 -14.11
C GLY A 145 22.35 -5.35 -13.07
N ALA A 146 21.52 -4.32 -12.95
CA ALA A 146 21.83 -3.17 -12.12
C ALA A 146 21.52 -3.42 -10.63
N LEU A 147 20.62 -4.35 -10.33
CA LEU A 147 19.99 -4.45 -9.02
C LEU A 147 20.08 -5.85 -8.39
N THR A 148 20.12 -5.87 -7.06
CA THR A 148 19.88 -7.06 -6.25
C THR A 148 18.67 -6.83 -5.35
N VAL A 149 17.78 -7.81 -5.25
CA VAL A 149 16.54 -7.75 -4.46
C VAL A 149 16.62 -8.65 -3.24
N TYR A 150 16.13 -8.16 -2.11
CA TYR A 150 16.01 -8.93 -0.87
C TYR A 150 14.60 -8.77 -0.27
N VAL A 151 14.03 -9.88 0.19
CA VAL A 151 12.76 -9.95 0.92
C VAL A 151 13.09 -10.38 2.34
N GLY A 152 12.79 -9.53 3.32
CA GLY A 152 13.02 -9.81 4.74
C GLY A 152 11.75 -9.69 5.55
N ARG A 153 11.82 -10.12 6.81
CA ARG A 153 10.73 -9.95 7.78
C ARG A 153 11.11 -8.92 8.84
N PHE A 154 10.14 -8.15 9.31
CA PHE A 154 10.30 -7.33 10.50
C PHE A 154 9.07 -7.53 11.38
N GLY A 155 9.24 -7.99 12.62
CA GLY A 155 8.10 -8.45 13.42
C GLY A 155 7.57 -9.83 13.01
N ASP A 156 6.43 -10.20 13.58
CA ASP A 156 5.88 -11.57 13.48
C ASP A 156 4.93 -11.75 12.28
N GLU A 157 4.38 -10.66 11.75
CA GLU A 157 3.36 -10.67 10.67
C GLU A 157 3.69 -9.68 9.54
N ASP A 158 4.87 -9.07 9.58
CA ASP A 158 5.25 -7.97 8.70
C ASP A 158 6.53 -8.32 7.91
N PHE A 159 6.60 -7.83 6.68
CA PHE A 159 7.74 -8.06 5.78
C PHE A 159 8.15 -6.80 5.03
N PHE A 160 9.39 -6.76 4.56
CA PHE A 160 9.94 -5.66 3.79
C PHE A 160 10.72 -6.15 2.59
N VAL A 161 10.89 -5.26 1.63
CA VAL A 161 11.74 -5.48 0.47
C VAL A 161 12.80 -4.40 0.39
N GLN A 162 14.03 -4.81 0.13
CA GLN A 162 15.14 -3.93 -0.21
C GLN A 162 15.63 -4.21 -1.61
N VAL A 163 16.08 -3.16 -2.28
CA VAL A 163 16.69 -3.24 -3.61
C VAL A 163 17.98 -2.44 -3.58
N ARG A 164 19.09 -3.10 -3.89
CA ARG A 164 20.43 -2.52 -3.89
C ARG A 164 20.90 -2.30 -5.31
N ASP A 165 21.39 -1.10 -5.60
CA ASP A 165 22.15 -0.82 -6.81
C ASP A 165 23.57 -1.38 -6.66
N GLU A 166 23.99 -2.26 -7.56
CA GLU A 166 25.30 -2.93 -7.46
C GLU A 166 26.48 -1.97 -7.71
N LYS A 167 26.23 -0.84 -8.38
CA LYS A 167 27.28 0.13 -8.73
C LYS A 167 27.53 1.15 -7.63
N SER A 168 26.48 1.82 -7.14
CA SER A 168 26.58 2.83 -6.08
C SER A 168 26.51 2.24 -4.67
N GLY A 169 25.96 1.03 -4.53
CA GLY A 169 25.66 0.42 -3.23
C GLY A 169 24.47 1.07 -2.50
N LEU A 170 23.76 2.01 -3.13
CA LEU A 170 22.55 2.61 -2.57
C LEU A 170 21.45 1.55 -2.43
N ILE A 171 20.64 1.71 -1.39
CA ILE A 171 19.57 0.75 -1.05
C ILE A 171 18.25 1.52 -0.98
N GLY A 172 17.31 1.14 -1.84
CA GLY A 172 15.91 1.48 -1.70
C GLY A 172 15.18 0.44 -0.86
N GLN A 173 14.10 0.85 -0.20
CA GLN A 173 13.34 -0.01 0.71
C GLN A 173 11.84 0.31 0.61
N TYR A 174 11.03 -0.72 0.84
CA TYR A 174 9.59 -0.58 1.06
C TYR A 174 9.16 -1.57 2.17
N PRO A 175 8.21 -1.23 3.08
CA PRO A 175 7.29 -0.09 3.04
C PRO A 175 7.85 1.26 3.49
N ALA A 176 8.89 1.30 4.32
CA ALA A 176 9.51 2.55 4.74
C ALA A 176 10.53 3.05 3.69
N LYS A 177 10.10 3.96 2.81
CA LYS A 177 10.98 4.55 1.79
C LYS A 177 12.08 5.41 2.42
N ALA A 178 13.31 5.27 1.96
CA ALA A 178 14.42 6.13 2.39
C ALA A 178 14.40 7.45 1.61
N THR A 179 14.66 8.58 2.29
CA THR A 179 14.98 9.86 1.64
C THR A 179 16.48 9.96 1.33
N GLU A 180 16.90 10.90 0.47
CA GLU A 180 18.33 11.10 0.18
C GLU A 180 19.16 11.37 1.45
N ALA A 181 18.58 12.08 2.43
CA ALA A 181 19.24 12.37 3.69
C ALA A 181 19.45 11.13 4.57
N GLN A 182 18.64 10.09 4.37
CA GLN A 182 18.61 8.87 5.18
C GLN A 182 19.22 7.66 4.47
N ALA A 183 19.52 7.76 3.17
CA ALA A 183 19.98 6.64 2.35
C ALA A 183 21.24 5.96 2.91
N SER A 184 22.14 6.71 3.56
CA SER A 184 23.35 6.17 4.18
C SER A 184 23.11 5.37 5.46
N GLU A 185 21.91 5.44 6.03
CA GLU A 185 21.54 4.72 7.26
C GLU A 185 20.92 3.36 6.95
N VAL A 186 20.40 3.17 5.74
CA VAL A 186 19.83 1.90 5.28
C VAL A 186 20.95 0.86 5.25
N LYS A 187 20.71 -0.28 5.89
CA LYS A 187 21.62 -1.44 5.83
C LYS A 187 20.97 -2.58 5.10
N TRP A 188 21.75 -3.20 4.23
CA TRP A 188 21.32 -4.39 3.50
C TRP A 188 20.87 -5.48 4.47
N THR A 189 19.71 -6.08 4.21
CA THR A 189 19.03 -7.13 5.00
C THR A 189 18.45 -6.72 6.35
N GLU A 190 18.58 -5.45 6.75
CA GLU A 190 18.02 -4.94 8.00
C GLU A 190 16.91 -3.92 7.68
N PHE A 191 15.69 -4.18 8.16
CA PHE A 191 14.61 -3.21 8.01
C PHE A 191 14.96 -1.93 8.75
N PHE A 192 14.95 -0.81 8.03
CA PHE A 192 15.20 0.50 8.61
C PHE A 192 13.92 1.31 8.71
N ASP A 193 13.43 1.54 9.92
CA ASP A 193 12.23 2.36 10.13
C ASP A 193 12.59 3.86 10.15
N PHE A 194 12.31 4.56 9.04
CA PHE A 194 12.47 6.01 8.96
C PHE A 194 11.34 6.73 9.69
N GLU A 195 11.58 7.95 10.19
CA GLU A 195 10.44 8.85 10.47
C GLU A 195 9.75 9.21 9.14
N PRO A 196 8.41 9.20 9.08
CA PRO A 196 7.70 9.49 7.86
C PRO A 196 7.77 11.00 7.61
N GLU A 197 7.95 11.40 6.35
CA GLU A 197 7.81 12.82 6.02
C GLU A 197 6.36 13.27 6.27
N PRO A 198 6.14 14.52 6.74
CA PRO A 198 4.80 15.07 6.86
C PRO A 198 4.12 15.03 5.50
N ALA A 199 3.12 14.17 5.37
CA ALA A 199 2.42 14.01 4.12
C ALA A 199 1.49 15.21 3.91
N ASN A 200 1.62 15.88 2.76
CA ASN A 200 0.69 16.93 2.37
C ASN A 200 -0.45 16.31 1.58
N PHE A 201 -1.63 16.23 2.19
CA PHE A 201 -2.78 15.58 1.60
C PHE A 201 -3.70 16.57 0.90
N ASP A 202 -3.89 16.41 -0.40
CA ASP A 202 -4.99 17.04 -1.10
C ASP A 202 -6.32 16.28 -0.87
N LEU A 203 -7.44 16.90 -1.24
CA LEU A 203 -8.76 16.30 -1.05
C LEU A 203 -8.91 14.97 -1.81
N LYS A 204 -8.26 14.81 -2.96
CA LYS A 204 -8.33 13.58 -3.76
C LYS A 204 -7.61 12.43 -3.04
N ALA A 205 -6.44 12.71 -2.47
CA ALA A 205 -5.69 11.79 -1.65
C ALA A 205 -6.50 11.39 -0.42
N LEU A 206 -7.08 12.35 0.31
CA LEU A 206 -7.91 12.04 1.49
C LEU A 206 -9.17 11.23 1.15
N ASN A 207 -9.84 11.50 0.03
CA ASN A 207 -10.96 10.65 -0.43
C ASN A 207 -10.50 9.22 -0.75
N SER A 208 -9.30 9.06 -1.30
CA SER A 208 -8.71 7.74 -1.55
C SER A 208 -8.37 7.03 -0.25
N ILE A 209 -7.81 7.74 0.73
CA ILE A 209 -7.49 7.20 2.06
C ILE A 209 -8.76 6.78 2.79
N ALA A 210 -9.81 7.62 2.76
CA ALA A 210 -11.11 7.29 3.34
C ALA A 210 -11.73 6.05 2.70
N LYS A 211 -11.56 5.85 1.38
CA LYS A 211 -11.99 4.64 0.69
C LYS A 211 -11.21 3.41 1.15
N THR A 212 -9.90 3.51 1.29
CA THR A 212 -9.07 2.41 1.78
C THR A 212 -9.49 2.00 3.20
N ALA A 213 -9.61 2.98 4.12
CA ALA A 213 -10.11 2.72 5.47
C ALA A 213 -11.54 2.15 5.48
N TYR A 214 -12.42 2.61 4.58
CA TYR A 214 -13.76 2.02 4.43
C TYR A 214 -13.69 0.54 4.08
N ASN A 215 -12.83 0.14 3.15
CA ASN A 215 -12.69 -1.27 2.77
C ASN A 215 -12.21 -2.11 3.96
N SER A 216 -11.17 -1.68 4.67
CA SER A 216 -10.68 -2.37 5.87
C SER A 216 -11.75 -2.48 6.96
N ALA A 217 -12.52 -1.42 7.18
CA ALA A 217 -13.64 -1.44 8.13
C ALA A 217 -14.75 -2.41 7.68
N ALA A 218 -15.09 -2.42 6.39
CA ALA A 218 -16.11 -3.28 5.83
C ALA A 218 -15.72 -4.76 5.92
N GLU A 219 -14.44 -5.09 5.69
CA GLU A 219 -13.91 -6.45 5.87
C GLU A 219 -14.03 -6.91 7.32
N TYR A 220 -13.59 -6.10 8.29
CA TYR A 220 -13.75 -6.42 9.72
C TYR A 220 -15.22 -6.64 10.11
N ILE A 221 -16.13 -5.80 9.58
CA ILE A 221 -17.57 -5.94 9.81
C ILE A 221 -18.08 -7.27 9.22
N ALA A 222 -17.66 -7.62 8.00
CA ALA A 222 -18.07 -8.86 7.35
C ALA A 222 -17.54 -10.10 8.09
N GLU A 223 -16.30 -10.06 8.58
CA GLU A 223 -15.72 -11.10 9.43
C GLU A 223 -16.53 -11.26 10.72
N THR A 224 -16.83 -10.15 11.41
CA THR A 224 -17.63 -10.16 12.64
C THR A 224 -19.03 -10.74 12.39
N GLU A 225 -19.68 -10.35 11.29
CA GLU A 225 -20.98 -10.90 10.88
C GLU A 225 -20.89 -12.41 10.63
N CYS A 226 -19.83 -12.88 9.96
CA CYS A 226 -19.60 -14.30 9.71
C CYS A 226 -19.34 -15.10 11.00
N GLU A 227 -18.52 -14.57 11.91
CA GLU A 227 -18.07 -15.29 13.11
C GLU A 227 -19.15 -15.37 14.20
N ASN A 228 -19.89 -14.29 14.41
CA ASN A 228 -20.82 -14.20 15.55
C ASN A 228 -22.20 -13.61 15.20
N GLY A 229 -22.46 -13.31 13.92
CA GLY A 229 -23.78 -12.86 13.45
C GLY A 229 -24.13 -11.41 13.81
N THR A 230 -23.15 -10.59 14.20
CA THR A 230 -23.38 -9.19 14.56
C THR A 230 -23.49 -8.33 13.30
N ASP A 231 -24.61 -7.59 13.16
CA ASP A 231 -24.83 -6.69 12.04
C ASP A 231 -23.90 -5.46 12.08
N MET A 232 -23.70 -4.82 10.91
CA MET A 232 -22.86 -3.64 10.74
C MET A 232 -23.11 -2.53 11.76
N ILE A 233 -24.37 -2.16 12.01
CA ILE A 233 -24.69 -1.03 12.91
C ILE A 233 -24.28 -1.40 14.33
N THR A 234 -24.58 -2.62 14.75
CA THR A 234 -24.22 -3.14 16.07
C THR A 234 -22.69 -3.24 16.21
N THR A 235 -21.97 -3.68 15.17
CA THR A 235 -20.50 -3.73 15.18
C THR A 235 -19.88 -2.34 15.35
N VAL A 236 -20.30 -1.36 14.55
CA VAL A 236 -19.76 0.00 14.63
C VAL A 236 -20.10 0.66 15.96
N THR A 237 -21.39 0.68 16.34
CA THR A 237 -21.85 1.39 17.54
C THR A 237 -21.57 0.65 18.86
N GLY A 238 -21.31 -0.66 18.78
CA GLY A 238 -21.01 -1.54 19.91
C GLY A 238 -19.52 -1.63 20.27
N GLY A 239 -18.69 -0.75 19.69
CA GLY A 239 -17.26 -0.67 20.00
C GLY A 239 -16.40 -1.65 19.20
N GLY A 240 -16.79 -1.96 17.96
CA GLY A 240 -15.93 -2.63 16.97
C GLY A 240 -14.78 -1.75 16.49
N PHE A 241 -14.92 -0.43 16.58
CA PHE A 241 -13.90 0.57 16.25
C PHE A 241 -13.70 1.57 17.42
N PRO A 242 -13.05 1.15 18.53
CA PRO A 242 -12.92 1.98 19.74
C PRO A 242 -12.39 3.40 19.53
N GLN A 243 -11.44 3.58 18.61
CA GLN A 243 -10.79 4.85 18.29
C GLN A 243 -11.44 5.49 17.07
N ALA A 244 -11.65 4.77 15.96
CA ALA A 244 -12.18 5.38 14.74
C ALA A 244 -13.66 5.82 14.88
N TYR A 245 -14.46 5.19 15.75
CA TYR A 245 -15.83 5.66 16.05
C TYR A 245 -15.89 6.75 17.14
N SER A 246 -14.73 7.13 17.71
CA SER A 246 -14.67 8.19 18.72
C SER A 246 -14.75 9.60 18.08
N ALA A 247 -14.95 10.61 18.94
CA ALA A 247 -14.93 12.01 18.49
C ALA A 247 -13.52 12.45 18.07
N GLU A 248 -12.49 11.81 18.62
CA GLU A 248 -11.08 12.07 18.35
C GLU A 248 -10.58 11.35 17.10
N GLY A 249 -11.23 10.24 16.72
CA GLY A 249 -10.83 9.41 15.59
C GLY A 249 -9.60 8.54 15.87
N LEU A 250 -9.32 7.64 14.94
CA LEU A 250 -8.09 6.84 14.94
C LEU A 250 -6.98 7.65 14.28
N THR A 251 -5.96 8.05 15.05
CA THR A 251 -4.73 8.59 14.47
C THR A 251 -3.88 7.45 13.94
N VAL A 252 -3.75 7.35 12.62
CA VAL A 252 -2.93 6.35 11.94
C VAL A 252 -1.48 6.51 12.40
N SER A 253 -0.89 5.42 12.90
CA SER A 253 0.49 5.43 13.34
C SER A 253 1.15 4.07 13.27
N ARG A 254 2.42 4.05 12.84
CA ARG A 254 3.28 2.86 12.86
C ARG A 254 3.63 2.37 14.27
N ARG A 255 3.41 3.21 15.29
CA ARG A 255 3.82 2.94 16.68
C ARG A 255 2.67 2.79 17.64
N ALA A 256 1.46 3.22 17.24
CA ALA A 256 0.29 3.07 18.08
C ALA A 256 -0.21 1.62 18.01
N SER A 257 -0.55 1.06 19.17
CA SER A 257 -1.37 -0.14 19.22
C SER A 257 -2.83 0.26 18.97
N ALA A 258 -3.42 -0.32 17.94
CA ALA A 258 -4.85 -0.24 17.69
C ALA A 258 -5.55 -1.48 18.25
N GLU A 259 -6.88 -1.45 18.37
CA GLU A 259 -7.67 -2.56 18.88
C GLU A 259 -8.83 -2.90 17.93
N LYS A 260 -9.17 -4.19 17.81
CA LYS A 260 -10.31 -4.67 17.02
C LYS A 260 -10.25 -4.17 15.57
N GLY A 261 -11.33 -3.63 15.03
CA GLY A 261 -11.38 -3.12 13.66
C GLY A 261 -10.46 -1.92 13.40
N ASP A 262 -10.00 -1.22 14.45
CA ASP A 262 -9.00 -0.16 14.27
C ASP A 262 -7.64 -0.74 13.83
N ILE A 263 -7.34 -2.01 14.15
CA ILE A 263 -6.12 -2.71 13.71
C ILE A 263 -6.09 -2.75 12.19
N ASN A 264 -7.15 -3.25 11.56
CA ASN A 264 -7.21 -3.41 10.11
C ASN A 264 -7.06 -2.06 9.39
N ILE A 265 -7.64 -0.99 9.94
CA ILE A 265 -7.49 0.36 9.38
C ILE A 265 -6.05 0.87 9.55
N ASN A 266 -5.47 0.71 10.74
CA ASN A 266 -4.12 1.21 11.02
C ASN A 266 -3.07 0.47 10.19
N GLU A 267 -3.13 -0.85 10.12
CA GLU A 267 -2.19 -1.70 9.38
C GLU A 267 -2.16 -1.35 7.89
N GLU A 268 -3.33 -1.15 7.28
CA GLU A 268 -3.44 -0.78 5.87
C GLU A 268 -2.87 0.61 5.56
N LEU A 269 -2.90 1.52 6.54
CA LEU A 269 -2.56 2.94 6.32
C LEU A 269 -1.21 3.38 6.89
N LYS A 270 -0.69 2.73 7.94
CA LYS A 270 0.43 3.21 8.78
C LYS A 270 1.69 3.55 7.97
N TRP A 271 1.95 2.82 6.90
CA TRP A 271 3.17 2.98 6.11
C TRP A 271 3.19 4.20 5.19
N ASN A 272 2.02 4.68 4.75
CA ASN A 272 1.92 5.74 3.74
C ASN A 272 1.22 6.99 4.26
N TYR A 273 0.50 6.89 5.38
CA TYR A 273 -0.45 7.89 5.83
C TYR A 273 -0.34 8.19 7.34
N GLU A 274 0.88 8.12 7.90
CA GLU A 274 1.14 8.46 9.31
C GLU A 274 0.53 9.83 9.66
N GLY A 275 -0.17 9.86 10.79
CA GLY A 275 -0.78 11.05 11.37
C GLY A 275 -2.16 11.39 10.81
N VAL A 276 -2.61 10.73 9.73
CA VAL A 276 -4.00 10.89 9.25
C VAL A 276 -4.97 10.45 10.34
N ILE A 277 -6.02 11.23 10.55
CA ILE A 277 -7.08 10.91 11.49
C ILE A 277 -8.24 10.30 10.71
N VAL A 278 -8.62 9.08 11.05
CA VAL A 278 -9.71 8.33 10.41
C VAL A 278 -10.91 8.27 11.35
N HIS A 279 -12.09 8.56 10.81
CA HIS A 279 -13.35 8.31 11.50
C HIS A 279 -14.20 7.29 10.73
N VAL A 280 -14.79 6.36 11.45
CA VAL A 280 -15.81 5.42 10.99
C VAL A 280 -17.13 5.85 11.62
N ASP A 281 -18.21 5.93 10.84
CA ASP A 281 -19.54 6.30 11.35
C ASP A 281 -20.65 5.62 10.53
N ILE A 282 -21.86 5.60 11.08
CA ILE A 282 -23.09 5.21 10.39
C ILE A 282 -23.89 6.49 10.12
N ASP A 283 -24.20 6.72 8.85
CA ASP A 283 -24.95 7.89 8.46
C ASP A 283 -26.45 7.78 8.84
N THR A 284 -27.23 8.83 8.55
CA THR A 284 -28.67 8.84 8.83
C THR A 284 -29.49 7.82 8.05
N ALA A 285 -28.96 7.28 6.95
CA ALA A 285 -29.59 6.21 6.18
C ALA A 285 -29.22 4.81 6.70
N GLY A 286 -28.35 4.72 7.71
CA GLY A 286 -27.85 3.43 8.21
C GLY A 286 -26.69 2.87 7.39
N GLU A 287 -26.04 3.68 6.56
CA GLU A 287 -24.91 3.27 5.72
C GLU A 287 -23.57 3.57 6.40
N LEU A 288 -22.59 2.69 6.21
CA LEU A 288 -21.21 2.93 6.62
C LEU A 288 -20.64 4.15 5.89
N THR A 289 -19.97 5.00 6.64
CA THR A 289 -19.23 6.14 6.12
C THR A 289 -17.89 6.25 6.82
N VAL A 290 -16.88 6.70 6.08
CA VAL A 290 -15.54 6.93 6.59
C VAL A 290 -15.05 8.31 6.15
N SER A 291 -14.37 9.00 7.04
CA SER A 291 -13.66 10.24 6.73
C SER A 291 -12.19 10.15 7.10
N ALA A 292 -11.34 10.78 6.29
CA ALA A 292 -9.91 10.90 6.55
C ALA A 292 -9.54 12.39 6.60
N GLU A 293 -8.91 12.79 7.69
CA GLU A 293 -8.52 14.17 7.98
C GLU A 293 -7.00 14.28 8.02
N ASN A 294 -6.47 15.31 7.35
CA ASN A 294 -5.05 15.64 7.46
C ASN A 294 -4.73 16.02 8.93
N PRO A 295 -3.60 15.61 9.53
CA PRO A 295 -3.22 15.96 10.91
C PRO A 295 -3.36 17.45 11.31
N ASP A 296 -3.26 18.38 10.35
CA ASP A 296 -3.46 19.82 10.60
C ASP A 296 -4.95 20.26 10.66
N GLY A 297 -5.88 19.34 10.42
CA GLY A 297 -7.34 19.53 10.46
C GLY A 297 -7.95 20.42 9.38
N GLY A 298 -7.17 20.78 8.35
CA GLY A 298 -7.59 21.74 7.34
C GLY A 298 -8.42 21.16 6.17
N VAL A 299 -8.30 19.87 5.89
CA VAL A 299 -8.96 19.20 4.76
C VAL A 299 -9.42 17.82 5.21
N VAL A 300 -10.66 17.47 4.85
CA VAL A 300 -11.29 16.19 5.16
C VAL A 300 -11.80 15.56 3.88
N GLY A 301 -11.39 14.33 3.62
CA GLY A 301 -11.95 13.47 2.57
C GLY A 301 -12.99 12.52 3.13
N TYR A 302 -13.89 12.03 2.27
CA TYR A 302 -15.01 11.18 2.66
C TYR A 302 -15.21 10.03 1.68
N TYR A 303 -15.66 8.90 2.20
CA TYR A 303 -16.15 7.79 1.41
C TYR A 303 -17.39 7.14 2.08
N PRO A 304 -18.45 6.80 1.32
CA PRO A 304 -18.65 7.12 -0.10
C PRO A 304 -18.75 8.63 -0.36
N VAL A 305 -18.21 9.09 -1.49
CA VAL A 305 -18.28 10.50 -1.91
C VAL A 305 -19.73 10.82 -2.27
N ARG A 306 -20.42 11.59 -1.43
CA ARG A 306 -21.78 12.06 -1.75
C ARG A 306 -21.68 13.35 -2.57
N SER A 307 -22.50 13.43 -3.63
CA SER A 307 -22.48 14.55 -4.58
C SER A 307 -22.56 15.92 -3.88
N GLN A 308 -21.75 16.88 -4.34
CA GLN A 308 -21.53 18.23 -3.80
C GLN A 308 -22.75 19.17 -3.85
N SER A 309 -23.97 18.71 -3.58
CA SER A 309 -25.15 19.58 -3.45
C SER A 309 -25.38 20.09 -2.02
N SER A 310 -24.54 19.73 -1.04
CA SER A 310 -24.77 20.09 0.37
C SER A 310 -23.55 20.52 1.18
N GLN A 311 -22.34 20.61 0.61
CA GLN A 311 -21.15 20.96 1.40
C GLN A 311 -20.29 22.04 0.75
N SER A 312 -20.81 23.27 0.78
CA SER A 312 -20.00 24.48 0.89
C SER A 312 -20.49 25.30 2.07
N VAL A 313 -20.32 24.77 3.27
CA VAL A 313 -20.45 25.57 4.49
C VAL A 313 -19.31 25.16 5.39
N GLN A 314 -18.30 26.03 5.53
CA GLN A 314 -17.41 25.99 6.69
C GLN A 314 -18.28 25.77 7.93
N GLU A 315 -18.06 24.67 8.64
CA GLU A 315 -18.86 24.30 9.79
C GLU A 315 -18.76 25.44 10.81
N SER A 316 -19.83 26.23 10.95
CA SER A 316 -19.79 27.39 11.82
C SER A 316 -19.59 26.92 13.26
N ALA A 317 -18.72 27.58 14.03
CA ALA A 317 -18.47 27.27 15.44
C ALA A 317 -19.74 27.01 16.30
N PRO A 318 -20.90 27.65 16.03
CA PRO A 318 -22.16 27.31 16.69
C PRO A 318 -22.66 25.87 16.44
N LEU A 319 -22.45 25.30 15.26
CA LEU A 319 -22.89 23.95 14.91
C LEU A 319 -22.00 22.88 15.57
N ALA A 320 -20.68 23.10 15.61
CA ALA A 320 -19.75 22.27 16.38
C ALA A 320 -20.08 22.30 17.89
N ALA A 321 -20.41 23.49 18.43
CA ALA A 321 -20.86 23.63 19.81
C ALA A 321 -22.22 22.94 20.08
N LEU A 322 -23.11 22.90 19.09
CA LEU A 322 -24.40 22.20 19.18
C LEU A 322 -24.22 20.68 19.17
N LYS A 323 -23.35 20.14 18.29
CA LYS A 323 -22.99 18.71 18.26
C LYS A 323 -22.34 18.27 19.58
N LYS A 324 -21.44 19.08 20.14
CA LYS A 324 -20.85 18.84 21.47
C LYS A 324 -21.92 18.83 22.59
N LYS A 325 -22.90 19.74 22.53
CA LYS A 325 -24.05 19.73 23.46
C LYS A 325 -24.96 18.52 23.27
N ILE A 326 -25.20 18.08 22.05
CA ILE A 326 -26.03 16.89 21.73
C ILE A 326 -25.31 15.61 22.18
N SER A 327 -24.00 15.52 22.00
CA SER A 327 -23.17 14.41 22.50
C SER A 327 -23.25 14.32 24.03
N ASN A 328 -23.05 15.45 24.73
CA ASN A 328 -23.20 15.51 26.18
C ASN A 328 -24.63 15.13 26.66
N LEU A 329 -25.67 15.45 25.87
CA LEU A 329 -27.06 15.06 26.16
C LEU A 329 -27.31 13.56 25.93
N LYS A 330 -26.65 12.93 24.95
CA LYS A 330 -26.71 11.47 24.75
C LYS A 330 -26.05 10.73 25.92
N THR A 331 -24.92 11.23 26.42
CA THR A 331 -24.26 10.71 27.63
C THR A 331 -25.16 10.83 28.86
N LEU A 332 -25.82 11.98 29.06
CA LEU A 332 -26.79 12.21 30.14
C LEU A 332 -28.02 11.31 30.05
N ASN A 333 -28.53 11.00 28.85
CA ASN A 333 -29.64 10.06 28.67
C ASN A 333 -29.23 8.60 28.92
N GLY A 334 -27.98 8.24 28.57
CA GLY A 334 -27.40 6.95 28.92
C GLY A 334 -27.25 6.78 30.43
N GLU A 335 -26.71 7.80 31.11
CA GLU A 335 -26.57 7.83 32.58
C GLU A 335 -27.92 7.85 33.30
N ALA A 336 -28.91 8.59 32.79
CA ALA A 336 -30.27 8.60 33.33
C ALA A 336 -30.97 7.25 33.18
N LYS A 337 -30.75 6.53 32.07
CA LYS A 337 -31.28 5.18 31.85
C LYS A 337 -30.61 4.16 32.78
N THR A 338 -29.30 4.26 32.98
CA THR A 338 -28.57 3.43 33.94
C THR A 338 -29.01 3.70 35.38
N ALA A 339 -29.20 4.97 35.76
CA ALA A 339 -29.70 5.34 37.08
C ALA A 339 -31.15 4.87 37.31
N TYR A 340 -32.02 4.98 36.30
CA TYR A 340 -33.39 4.46 36.36
C TYR A 340 -33.42 2.94 36.58
N ASN A 341 -32.60 2.19 35.84
CA ASN A 341 -32.52 0.74 35.96
C ASN A 341 -31.99 0.31 37.34
N LEU A 342 -30.97 0.99 37.86
CA LEU A 342 -30.44 0.73 39.21
C LEU A 342 -31.47 1.02 40.31
N VAL A 343 -32.29 2.06 40.15
CA VAL A 343 -33.39 2.36 41.09
C VAL A 343 -34.50 1.32 40.98
N ALA A 344 -34.83 0.86 39.78
CA ALA A 344 -35.83 -0.17 39.56
C ALA A 344 -35.41 -1.54 40.15
N GLU A 345 -34.14 -1.92 39.98
CA GLU A 345 -33.56 -3.12 40.59
C GLU A 345 -33.55 -3.05 42.12
N PHE A 346 -33.14 -1.91 42.69
CA PHE A 346 -33.16 -1.69 44.14
C PHE A 346 -34.59 -1.77 44.72
N LEU A 347 -35.58 -1.21 44.03
CA LEU A 347 -36.98 -1.27 44.48
C LEU A 347 -37.54 -2.70 44.42
N ALA A 348 -37.21 -3.46 43.38
CA ALA A 348 -37.59 -4.87 43.26
C ALA A 348 -36.95 -5.73 44.35
N GLU A 349 -35.70 -5.43 44.73
CA GLU A 349 -34.99 -6.11 45.82
C GLU A 349 -35.62 -5.80 47.19
N LYS A 350 -36.05 -4.55 47.42
CA LYS A 350 -36.75 -4.14 48.65
C LYS A 350 -38.16 -4.72 48.78
N GLU A 351 -38.91 -4.80 47.67
CA GLU A 351 -40.19 -5.51 47.64
C GLU A 351 -40.04 -7.01 47.97
N ALA A 352 -38.97 -7.66 47.50
CA ALA A 352 -38.68 -9.06 47.80
C ALA A 352 -38.28 -9.30 49.28
N GLU A 353 -37.69 -8.29 49.93
CA GLU A 353 -37.33 -8.32 51.35
C GLU A 353 -38.50 -7.97 52.31
N GLY A 354 -39.69 -7.67 51.78
CA GLY A 354 -40.90 -7.43 52.58
C GLY A 354 -40.84 -6.17 53.44
N THR A 355 -39.98 -5.21 53.10
CA THR A 355 -39.91 -3.90 53.76
C THR A 355 -40.37 -2.84 52.75
N PRO A 356 -41.37 -2.00 53.07
CA PRO A 356 -41.96 -1.07 52.11
C PRO A 356 -40.99 0.01 51.61
#